data_AF-A0A7V6ZQ21-F1
#
_entry.id   AF-A0A7V6ZQ21-F1
#
_cell.length_a   1.000
_cell.length_b   1.000
_cell.length_c   1.000
_cell.angle_alpha   90.00
_cell.angle_beta   90.00
_cell.angle_gamma   90.00
#
_symmetry.space_group_name_H-M   'P 1'
#
loop_
_entity.id
_entity.type
_entity.pdbx_description
1 polymer ?
#
loop_
_entity_poly.entity_id
_entity_poly.type
_entity_poly.pdbx_seq_one_letter_code
_entity_poly.pdbx_strand_id
1 'polypeptide(L)'
;IYLFGVIGAQGITIMLDKKVNLFDAKNLSIIATILIIGLGGSVLGGIPFFGLDLPPIAAAAVFGILLNLVYQLVDFFKNRKTEE
;
A
#
# COMPACT_ATOMS: atom_id res chain seq x y z
N ILE A 1 18.67 12.72 7.72
CA ILE A 1 17.71 13.26 6.71
C ILE A 1 18.05 12.76 5.30
N TYR A 2 19.30 12.91 4.81
CA TYR A 2 19.72 12.37 3.51
C TYR A 2 19.37 10.88 3.31
N LEU A 3 19.73 10.01 4.26
CA LEU A 3 19.45 8.57 4.18
C LEU A 3 17.96 8.23 4.12
N PHE A 4 17.09 9.02 4.78
CA PHE A 4 15.65 8.84 4.69
C PHE A 4 15.12 9.18 3.28
N GLY A 5 15.65 10.25 2.67
CA GLY A 5 15.34 10.60 1.29
C GLY A 5 15.80 9.53 0.30
N VAL A 6 16.98 8.94 0.51
CA VAL A 6 17.48 7.82 -0.31
C VAL A 6 16.55 6.61 -0.21
N ILE A 7 16.13 6.19 0.99
CA ILE A 7 15.21 5.04 1.15
C ILE A 7 13.87 5.28 0.44
N GLY A 8 13.30 6.48 0.56
CA GLY A 8 12.06 6.85 -0.13
C GLY A 8 12.20 6.82 -1.65
N ALA A 9 13.29 7.41 -2.18
CA ALA A 9 13.59 7.40 -3.60
C ALA A 9 13.78 5.96 -4.12
N GLN A 10 14.47 5.10 -3.36
CA GLN A 10 14.66 3.70 -3.72
C GLN A 10 13.32 2.94 -3.81
N GLY A 11 12.35 3.25 -2.94
CA GLY A 11 11.00 2.69 -3.05
C GLY A 11 10.33 3.01 -4.39
N ILE A 12 10.43 4.25 -4.85
CA ILE A 12 9.89 4.68 -6.15
C ILE A 12 10.67 4.04 -7.31
N THR A 13 12.00 3.98 -7.22
CA THR A 13 12.85 3.34 -8.23
C THR A 13 12.46 1.87 -8.43
N ILE A 14 12.16 1.13 -7.36
CA ILE A 14 11.67 -0.25 -7.47
C ILE A 14 10.34 -0.33 -8.23
N MET A 15 9.41 0.61 -8.01
CA MET A 15 8.13 0.64 -8.74
C MET A 15 8.33 0.88 -10.24
N LEU A 16 9.29 1.76 -10.59
CA LEU A 16 9.66 2.03 -11.99
C LEU A 16 10.34 0.82 -12.64
N ASP A 17 11.29 0.19 -11.93
CA ASP A 17 11.99 -1.02 -12.39
C ASP A 17 11.02 -2.19 -12.66
N LYS A 18 10.05 -2.37 -11.76
CA LYS A 18 8.96 -3.35 -11.92
C LYS A 18 7.89 -2.94 -12.92
N LYS A 19 8.04 -1.80 -13.60
CA LYS A 19 7.09 -1.26 -14.59
C LYS A 19 5.65 -1.21 -14.05
N VAL A 20 5.50 -0.84 -12.78
CA VAL A 20 4.18 -0.70 -12.17
C VAL A 20 3.42 0.42 -12.88
N ASN A 21 2.24 0.09 -13.42
CA ASN A 21 1.39 1.10 -14.03
C ASN A 21 0.72 1.94 -12.92
N LEU A 22 1.23 3.15 -12.70
CA LEU A 22 0.70 4.11 -11.73
C LEU A 22 -0.60 4.80 -12.20
N PHE A 23 -0.99 4.62 -13.46
CA PHE A 23 -2.26 5.11 -14.01
C PHE A 23 -3.39 4.09 -13.87
N ASP A 24 -3.07 2.83 -13.54
CA ASP A 24 -4.09 1.85 -13.20
C ASP A 24 -4.72 2.23 -11.85
N ALA A 25 -6.04 2.41 -11.85
CA ALA A 25 -6.81 2.77 -10.67
C ALA A 25 -6.58 1.80 -9.50
N LYS A 26 -6.36 0.51 -9.77
CA LYS A 26 -6.09 -0.50 -8.74
C LYS A 26 -4.76 -0.21 -8.04
N ASN A 27 -3.67 -0.12 -8.80
CA ASN A 27 -2.33 0.13 -8.25
C ASN A 27 -2.25 1.50 -7.56
N LEU A 28 -2.84 2.51 -8.18
CA LEU A 28 -2.87 3.86 -7.64
C LEU A 28 -3.61 3.92 -6.30
N SER A 29 -4.75 3.23 -6.16
CA SER A 29 -5.49 3.16 -4.89
C SER A 29 -4.68 2.50 -3.78
N ILE A 30 -3.93 1.44 -4.10
CA ILE A 30 -3.10 0.71 -3.13
C ILE A 30 -1.98 1.63 -2.63
N ILE A 31 -1.25 2.26 -3.56
CA ILE A 31 -0.15 3.18 -3.22
C ILE A 31 -0.66 4.37 -2.42
N ALA A 32 -1.75 5.01 -2.86
CA ALA A 32 -2.34 6.15 -2.16
C ALA A 32 -2.75 5.79 -0.73
N THR A 33 -3.36 4.61 -0.53
CA THR A 33 -3.80 4.19 0.80
C THR A 33 -2.64 3.87 1.73
N ILE A 34 -1.58 3.22 1.24
CA ILE A 34 -0.35 2.98 2.00
C ILE A 34 0.30 4.31 2.43
N LEU A 35 0.34 5.30 1.53
CA LEU A 35 0.88 6.63 1.85
C LEU A 35 0.03 7.37 2.88
N ILE A 36 -1.30 7.37 2.74
CA ILE A 36 -2.21 8.01 3.69
C ILE A 36 -2.07 7.40 5.08
N ILE A 37 -2.04 6.07 5.19
CA ILE A 37 -1.93 5.39 6.50
C ILE A 37 -0.52 5.54 7.07
N GLY A 38 0.52 5.35 6.26
CA GLY A 38 1.90 5.35 6.72
C GLY A 38 2.41 6.74 7.13
N LEU A 39 2.08 7.77 6.34
CA LEU A 39 2.45 9.16 6.65
C LEU A 39 1.46 9.79 7.62
N GLY A 40 0.15 9.58 7.43
CA GLY A 40 -0.89 10.15 8.29
C GLY A 40 -0.90 9.56 9.70
N GLY A 41 -0.70 8.24 9.84
CA GLY A 41 -0.61 7.59 11.15
C GLY A 41 0.61 8.04 11.97
N SER A 42 1.68 8.51 11.31
CA SER A 42 2.83 9.12 11.99
C SER A 42 2.50 10.47 12.62
N VAL A 43 1.49 11.19 12.13
CA VAL A 43 1.06 12.48 12.67
C VAL A 43 0.18 12.30 13.92
N LEU A 44 -0.51 11.18 14.03
CA LEU A 44 -1.40 10.86 15.15
C LEU A 44 -0.68 10.26 16.38
N GLY A 45 0.64 10.11 16.32
CA GLY A 45 1.46 9.58 17.43
C GLY A 45 1.55 8.05 17.51
N GLY A 46 0.91 7.34 16.58
CA GLY A 46 0.80 5.88 16.57
C GLY A 46 -0.61 5.45 16.20
N ILE A 47 -0.75 4.22 15.71
CA ILE A 47 -2.08 3.61 15.53
C ILE A 47 -2.32 2.75 16.78
N PRO A 48 -3.24 3.12 17.69
CA PRO A 48 -3.51 2.35 18.88
C PRO A 48 -4.17 1.04 18.49
N PHE A 49 -3.37 -0.03 18.44
CA PHE A 49 -3.84 -1.38 18.17
C PHE A 49 -3.67 -2.19 19.46
N PHE A 50 -4.78 -2.51 20.12
CA PHE A 50 -4.79 -3.38 21.30
C PHE A 50 -3.89 -2.92 22.47
N GLY A 51 -3.68 -1.60 22.63
CA GLY A 51 -2.85 -1.05 23.72
C GLY A 51 -1.33 -1.09 23.45
N LEU A 52 -0.92 -1.48 22.24
CA LEU A 52 0.45 -1.36 21.74
C LEU A 52 0.50 -0.26 20.66
N ASP A 53 1.47 0.65 20.78
CA ASP A 53 1.77 1.64 19.73
C ASP A 53 2.46 0.94 18.57
N LEU A 54 1.68 0.53 17.57
CA LEU A 54 2.25 -0.03 16.35
C LEU A 54 2.85 1.06 15.48
N PRO A 55 4.04 0.81 14.89
CA PRO A 55 4.60 1.68 13.88
C PRO A 55 3.60 1.88 12.73
N PRO A 56 3.26 3.13 12.37
CA PRO A 56 2.30 3.43 11.30
C PRO A 56 2.66 2.77 9.96
N ILE A 57 3.97 2.64 9.69
CA ILE A 57 4.50 1.96 8.49
C ILE A 57 4.15 0.47 8.48
N ALA A 58 4.13 -0.19 9.64
CA ALA A 58 3.75 -1.61 9.73
C ALA A 58 2.26 -1.81 9.43
N ALA A 59 1.40 -0.95 9.99
CA ALA A 59 -0.03 -0.97 9.71
C ALA A 59 -0.31 -0.68 8.22
N ALA A 60 0.39 0.30 7.63
CA ALA A 60 0.28 0.62 6.21
C ALA A 60 0.67 -0.56 5.31
N ALA A 61 1.76 -1.27 5.64
CA ALA A 61 2.21 -2.44 4.89
C ALA A 61 1.18 -3.60 4.95
N VAL A 62 0.68 -3.92 6.15
CA VAL A 62 -0.34 -4.96 6.33
C VAL A 62 -1.61 -4.60 5.56
N PHE A 63 -2.07 -3.36 5.68
CA PHE A 63 -3.26 -2.89 4.97
C PHE A 63 -3.08 -2.94 3.45
N GLY A 64 -1.90 -2.53 2.95
CA GLY A 64 -1.58 -2.59 1.52
C GLY A 64 -1.60 -4.01 0.95
N ILE A 65 -1.06 -4.99 1.70
CA ILE A 65 -1.08 -6.41 1.32
C ILE A 65 -2.52 -6.93 1.28
N LEU A 66 -3.30 -6.65 2.32
CA LEU A 66 -4.71 -7.05 2.40
C LEU A 66 -5.52 -6.48 1.23
N LEU A 67 -5.35 -5.19 0.94
CA LEU A 67 -6.06 -4.53 -0.14
C LEU A 67 -5.70 -5.13 -1.50
N ASN A 68 -4.41 -5.43 -1.74
CA ASN A 68 -3.99 -6.11 -2.97
C ASN A 68 -4.63 -7.50 -3.12
N LEU A 69 -4.71 -8.28 -2.03
CA LEU A 69 -5.35 -9.60 -2.02
C LEU A 69 -6.86 -9.49 -2.31
N VAL A 70 -7.55 -8.51 -1.73
CA VAL A 70 -8.97 -8.25 -2.02
C VAL A 70 -9.17 -7.97 -3.49
N TYR A 71 -8.35 -7.11 -4.09
CA TYR A 71 -8.47 -6.85 -5.53
C TYR A 71 -8.19 -8.08 -6.40
N GLN A 72 -7.19 -8.91 -6.05
CA GLN A 72 -6.95 -10.17 -6.76
C GLN A 72 -8.16 -11.12 -6.67
N LEU A 73 -8.81 -11.20 -5.51
CA LEU A 73 -10.00 -12.01 -5.31
C LEU A 73 -11.19 -11.48 -6.13
N VAL A 74 -11.40 -10.16 -6.15
CA VAL A 74 -12.45 -9.52 -6.95
C VAL A 74 -12.24 -9.78 -8.44
N ASP A 75 -11.01 -9.62 -8.94
CA ASP A 75 -10.68 -9.89 -10.34
C ASP A 75 -10.89 -11.37 -10.69
N PHE A 76 -10.53 -12.28 -9.78
CA PHE A 76 -10.77 -13.72 -9.94
C PHE A 76 -12.26 -14.04 -10.10
N PHE A 77 -13.13 -13.48 -9.24
CA PHE A 77 -14.58 -13.69 -9.35
C PHE A 77 -15.19 -13.00 -10.57
N LYS A 78 -14.67 -11.85 -10.98
CA LYS A 78 -15.13 -11.13 -12.17
C LYS A 78 -14.88 -11.94 -13.44
N ASN A 79 -13.70 -12.55 -13.57
CA ASN A 79 -13.36 -13.33 -14.76
C ASN A 79 -14.27 -14.56 -14.95
N ARG A 80 -14.65 -15.24 -13.86
CA ARG A 80 -15.56 -16.41 -13.92
C ARG A 80 -16.97 -16.12 -14.44
N LYS A 81 -17.47 -14.89 -14.25
CA LYS A 81 -18.79 -14.48 -14.76
C LYS A 81 -18.82 -14.18 -16.26
N THR A 82 -17.66 -14.15 -16.92
CA THR A 82 -17.56 -13.84 -18.36
C THR A 82 -17.49 -15.11 -19.21
N GLU A 83 -17.37 -16.28 -18.57
CA GLU A 83 -17.31 -17.60 -19.22
C GLU A 83 -18.64 -18.40 -19.11
N GLU A 84 -19.69 -17.80 -18.54
CA GLU A 84 -21.09 -18.29 -18.55
C GLU A 84 -21.96 -17.38 -19.42
#